data_AF-A0A7Z9XLI0-F1
#
_entry.id   AF-A0A7Z9XLI0-F1
#
_cell.length_a   1.000
_cell.length_b   1.000
_cell.length_c   1.000
_cell.angle_alpha   90.00
_cell.angle_beta   90.00
_cell.angle_gamma   90.00
#
_symmetry.space_group_name_H-M   'P 1'
#
loop_
_entity.id
_entity.type
_entity.pdbx_description
1 polymer ?
#
loop_
_entity_poly.entity_id
_entity_poly.type
_entity_poly.pdbx_seq_one_letter_code
_entity_poly.pdbx_strand_id
1 'polypeptide(L)'
;MSQPKLSPILQSQGFRNIAEAIRRSTVIPQYIGRQQSQYDIRYGLGQELKRKAQYPDEFIQALAEFMQSYNEENARVYERTKGKGIRRKAITTQDIEEILALVDEYGSRTVANLLIAFGYARDPREESTDNQESQSQS
;
A
#
# COMPACT_ATOMS: atom_id res chain seq x y z
N MET A 1 11.06 -30.95 -3.17
CA MET A 1 10.51 -30.10 -2.11
C MET A 1 9.13 -29.62 -2.55
N SER A 2 8.13 -29.62 -1.67
CA SER A 2 6.83 -29.00 -1.97
C SER A 2 6.99 -27.49 -1.97
N GLN A 3 6.33 -26.78 -2.90
CA GLN A 3 6.30 -25.33 -2.84
C GLN A 3 5.55 -24.85 -1.59
N PRO A 4 5.98 -23.73 -0.96
CA PRO A 4 5.32 -23.20 0.22
C PRO A 4 3.91 -22.71 -0.12
N LYS A 5 3.00 -22.77 0.86
CA LYS A 5 1.64 -22.22 0.71
C LYS A 5 1.74 -20.69 0.69
N LEU A 6 1.04 -20.01 -0.22
CA LEU A 6 1.15 -18.55 -0.37
C LEU A 6 0.23 -17.74 0.57
N SER A 7 -0.85 -18.34 1.07
CA SER A 7 -1.80 -17.67 1.96
C SER A 7 -1.21 -17.05 3.24
N PRO A 8 -0.12 -17.58 3.86
CA PRO A 8 0.51 -16.97 5.02
C PRO A 8 1.09 -15.57 4.74
N ILE A 9 1.48 -15.25 3.50
CA ILE A 9 1.92 -13.89 3.11
C ILE A 9 0.88 -12.85 3.53
N LEU A 10 -0.41 -13.20 3.36
CA LEU A 10 -1.51 -12.31 3.70
C LEU A 10 -1.72 -12.18 5.21
N GLN A 11 -1.11 -13.00 6.05
CA GLN A 11 -1.22 -12.88 7.50
C GLN A 11 -0.15 -11.94 8.10
N SER A 12 0.89 -11.60 7.33
CA SER A 12 1.89 -10.61 7.75
C SER A 12 1.29 -9.22 7.83
N GLN A 13 1.52 -8.54 8.96
CA GLN A 13 1.09 -7.17 9.15
C GLN A 13 1.97 -6.21 8.35
N GLY A 14 3.27 -6.52 8.19
CA GLY A 14 4.21 -5.83 7.32
C GLY A 14 3.74 -5.80 5.87
N PHE A 15 3.37 -6.95 5.31
CA PHE A 15 2.81 -7.03 3.96
C PHE A 15 1.58 -6.12 3.82
N ARG A 16 0.62 -6.19 4.75
CA ARG A 16 -0.61 -5.39 4.72
C ARG A 16 -0.33 -3.89 4.84
N ASN A 17 0.57 -3.49 5.74
CA ASN A 17 0.94 -2.09 5.93
C ASN A 17 1.61 -1.50 4.69
N ILE A 18 2.51 -2.25 4.06
CA ILE A 18 3.21 -1.81 2.84
C ILE A 18 2.23 -1.76 1.66
N ALA A 19 1.34 -2.74 1.50
CA ALA A 19 0.32 -2.71 0.46
C ALA A 19 -0.61 -1.49 0.62
N GLU A 20 -1.03 -1.18 1.85
CA GLU A 20 -1.83 0.00 2.15
C GLU A 20 -1.08 1.31 1.86
N ALA A 21 0.23 1.37 2.16
CA ALA A 21 1.06 2.51 1.80
C ALA A 21 1.13 2.71 0.27
N ILE A 22 1.32 1.63 -0.50
CA ILE A 22 1.27 1.67 -1.97
C ILE A 22 -0.07 2.24 -2.43
N ARG A 23 -1.18 1.74 -1.88
CA ARG A 23 -2.53 2.21 -2.23
C ARG A 23 -2.75 3.69 -1.94
N ARG A 24 -2.24 4.16 -0.80
CA ARG A 24 -2.30 5.57 -0.38
C ARG A 24 -1.44 6.49 -1.25
N SER A 25 -0.43 5.96 -1.91
CA SER A 25 0.44 6.72 -2.81
C SER A 25 0.07 6.61 -4.30
N THR A 26 -0.83 5.71 -4.69
CA THR A 26 -1.17 5.48 -6.10
C THR A 26 -2.64 5.74 -6.39
N VAL A 27 -3.54 4.97 -5.77
CA VAL A 27 -4.96 4.90 -6.12
C VAL A 27 -5.79 5.92 -5.34
N ILE A 28 -5.62 6.00 -4.02
CA ILE A 28 -6.47 6.85 -3.17
C ILE A 28 -6.42 8.34 -3.56
N PRO A 29 -5.26 8.95 -3.82
CA PRO A 29 -5.24 10.37 -4.15
C PRO A 29 -5.86 10.68 -5.52
N GLN A 30 -6.03 9.69 -6.40
CA GLN A 30 -6.78 9.86 -7.64
C GLN A 30 -8.28 10.02 -7.38
N TYR A 31 -8.83 9.31 -6.38
CA TYR A 31 -10.25 9.39 -6.01
C TYR A 31 -10.59 10.67 -5.24
N ILE A 32 -9.71 11.14 -4.34
CA ILE A 32 -9.93 12.36 -3.54
C ILE A 32 -9.75 13.63 -4.40
N GLY A 33 -9.05 13.51 -5.54
CA GLY A 33 -8.77 14.62 -6.44
C GLY A 33 -7.55 15.43 -6.01
N ARG A 34 -6.76 15.88 -7.01
CA ARG A 34 -5.45 16.54 -6.81
C ARG A 34 -5.51 17.81 -5.96
N GLN A 35 -6.64 18.52 -5.95
CA GLN A 35 -6.79 19.77 -5.18
C GLN A 35 -7.03 19.54 -3.68
N GLN A 36 -7.48 18.35 -3.29
CA GLN A 36 -7.77 18.01 -1.89
C GLN A 36 -6.70 17.10 -1.27
N SER A 37 -5.93 16.37 -2.09
CA SER A 37 -4.82 15.56 -1.59
C SER A 37 -3.68 16.44 -1.08
N GLN A 38 -3.29 16.23 0.18
CA GLN A 38 -2.09 16.83 0.78
C GLN A 38 -0.80 16.09 0.37
N TYR A 39 -0.93 15.06 -0.47
CA TYR A 39 0.10 14.09 -0.79
C TYR A 39 0.24 13.86 -2.29
N ASP A 40 1.45 13.53 -2.71
CA ASP A 40 1.82 13.31 -4.11
C ASP A 40 1.36 11.94 -4.62
N ILE A 41 1.02 11.88 -5.92
CA ILE A 41 0.69 10.62 -6.61
C ILE A 41 1.96 10.04 -7.22
N ARG A 42 2.28 8.80 -6.86
CA ARG A 42 3.43 8.06 -7.37
C ARG A 42 3.04 7.24 -8.60
N TYR A 43 2.96 7.91 -9.76
CA TYR A 43 2.74 7.24 -11.03
C TYR A 43 3.89 6.26 -11.35
N GLY A 44 3.57 5.12 -11.95
CA GLY A 44 4.58 4.15 -12.39
C GLY A 44 5.14 3.25 -11.29
N LEU A 45 4.88 3.51 -10.00
CA LEU A 45 5.42 2.71 -8.88
C LEU A 45 5.19 1.20 -9.06
N GLY A 46 3.95 0.80 -9.43
CA GLY A 46 3.63 -0.61 -9.62
C GLY A 46 4.43 -1.26 -10.76
N GLN A 47 4.65 -0.53 -11.86
CA GLN A 47 5.42 -1.03 -13.00
C GLN A 47 6.91 -1.11 -12.67
N GLU A 48 7.43 -0.14 -11.93
CA GLU A 48 8.82 -0.17 -11.47
C GLU A 48 9.08 -1.36 -10.55
N LEU A 49 8.25 -1.56 -9.51
CA LEU A 49 8.36 -2.69 -8.60
C LEU A 49 8.28 -4.02 -9.36
N LYS A 50 7.35 -4.14 -10.32
CA LYS A 50 7.21 -5.35 -11.15
C LYS A 50 8.44 -5.61 -12.01
N ARG A 51 9.01 -4.56 -12.62
CA ARG A 51 10.21 -4.67 -13.47
C ARG A 51 11.43 -5.11 -12.65
N LYS A 52 11.63 -4.53 -11.47
CA LYS A 52 12.76 -4.83 -10.57
C LYS A 52 12.56 -6.13 -9.78
N ALA A 53 11.33 -6.69 -9.74
CA ALA A 53 11.04 -7.96 -9.07
C ALA A 53 11.82 -9.17 -9.61
N GLN A 54 12.44 -9.04 -10.78
CA GLN A 54 13.32 -10.05 -11.38
C GLN A 54 14.43 -10.49 -10.42
N TYR A 55 15.03 -9.53 -9.71
CA TYR A 55 16.16 -9.74 -8.82
C TYR A 55 15.79 -9.26 -7.41
N PRO A 56 15.97 -10.08 -6.35
CA PRO A 56 15.54 -9.71 -5.01
C PRO A 56 16.16 -8.42 -4.47
N ASP A 57 17.44 -8.19 -4.75
CA ASP A 57 18.17 -6.97 -4.40
C ASP A 57 17.60 -5.72 -5.08
N GLU A 58 17.37 -5.76 -6.40
CA GLU A 58 16.75 -4.65 -7.14
C GLU A 58 15.34 -4.34 -6.63
N PHE A 59 14.57 -5.39 -6.33
CA PHE A 59 13.22 -5.25 -5.78
C PHE A 59 13.23 -4.60 -4.39
N ILE A 60 14.05 -5.12 -3.48
CA ILE A 60 14.16 -4.60 -2.12
C ILE A 60 14.69 -3.16 -2.15
N GLN A 61 15.64 -2.84 -3.02
CA GLN A 61 16.14 -1.47 -3.17
C GLN A 61 15.01 -0.51 -3.57
N ALA A 62 14.23 -0.84 -4.61
CA ALA A 62 13.12 0.01 -5.04
C ALA A 62 12.01 0.12 -4.01
N LEU A 63 11.72 -0.97 -3.30
CA LEU A 63 10.74 -0.96 -2.23
C LEU A 63 11.22 -0.09 -1.06
N ALA A 64 12.50 -0.18 -0.69
CA ALA A 64 13.10 0.63 0.37
C ALA A 64 13.09 2.13 0.02
N GLU A 65 13.44 2.50 -1.21
CA GLU A 65 13.35 3.88 -1.71
C GLU A 65 11.91 4.42 -1.62
N PHE A 66 10.92 3.59 -1.97
CA PHE A 66 9.51 3.92 -1.78
C PHE A 66 9.15 4.09 -0.30
N MET A 67 9.51 3.15 0.57
CA MET A 67 9.14 3.18 1.99
C MET A 67 9.76 4.39 2.72
N GLN A 68 11.03 4.69 2.45
CA GLN A 68 11.71 5.87 2.98
C GLN A 68 10.96 7.15 2.57
N SER A 69 10.78 7.34 1.27
CA SER A 69 10.18 8.57 0.77
C SER A 69 8.69 8.71 1.14
N TYR A 70 7.97 7.60 1.37
CA TYR A 70 6.62 7.59 1.93
C TYR A 70 6.61 8.11 3.39
N ASN A 71 7.52 7.63 4.23
CA ASN A 71 7.63 8.09 5.61
C ASN A 71 8.08 9.56 5.71
N GLU A 72 9.05 9.97 4.88
CA GLU A 72 9.48 11.37 4.77
C GLU A 72 8.32 12.29 4.35
N GLU A 73 7.53 11.88 3.36
CA GLU A 73 6.34 12.63 2.95
C GLU A 73 5.33 12.75 4.11
N ASN A 74 5.07 11.66 4.83
CA ASN A 74 4.18 11.68 5.98
C ASN A 74 4.63 12.68 7.06
N ALA A 75 5.92 12.68 7.40
CA ALA A 75 6.50 13.61 8.37
C ALA A 75 6.38 15.07 7.89
N ARG A 76 6.75 15.34 6.64
CA ARG A 76 6.66 16.66 6.02
C ARG A 76 5.23 17.20 5.98
N VAL A 77 4.25 16.36 5.66
CA VAL A 77 2.83 16.75 5.68
C VAL A 77 2.38 17.01 7.11
N TYR A 78 2.72 16.14 8.06
CA TYR A 78 2.40 16.32 9.48
C TYR A 78 2.91 17.67 10.02
N GLU A 79 4.15 18.03 9.70
CA GLU A 79 4.74 19.31 10.09
C GLU A 79 4.01 20.50 9.45
N ARG A 80 3.74 20.43 8.14
CA ARG A 80 3.06 21.48 7.38
C ARG A 80 1.65 21.74 7.92
N THR A 81 0.94 20.67 8.28
CA THR A 81 -0.45 20.78 8.74
C THR A 81 -0.56 20.91 10.27
N LYS A 82 0.57 20.94 10.99
CA LYS A 82 0.61 20.91 12.47
C LYS A 82 -0.21 19.76 13.05
N GLY A 83 -0.13 18.60 12.39
CA GLY A 83 -0.85 17.39 12.75
C GLY A 83 -2.35 17.42 12.47
N LYS A 84 -2.87 18.45 11.80
CA LYS A 84 -4.27 18.54 11.35
C LYS A 84 -4.42 17.89 9.96
N GLY A 85 -5.55 17.25 9.65
CA GLY A 85 -5.78 16.61 8.35
C GLY A 85 -5.59 15.09 8.34
N ILE A 86 -5.63 14.50 7.14
CA ILE A 86 -5.67 13.05 6.96
C ILE A 86 -4.30 12.45 7.28
N ARG A 87 -4.22 11.66 8.34
CA ARG A 87 -2.99 10.95 8.71
C ARG A 87 -2.88 9.63 7.95
N ARG A 88 -1.66 9.32 7.53
CA ARG A 88 -1.30 8.00 7.00
C ARG A 88 -0.52 7.22 8.06
N LYS A 89 -0.74 5.91 8.13
CA LYS A 89 0.05 5.03 9.00
C LYS A 89 1.50 5.02 8.50
N ALA A 90 2.45 5.20 9.41
CA ALA A 90 3.87 5.10 9.09
C ALA A 90 4.25 3.63 8.86
N ILE A 91 5.22 3.42 7.98
CA ILE A 91 5.89 2.11 7.82
C ILE A 91 6.93 1.98 8.93
N THR A 92 6.89 0.86 9.64
CA THR A 92 7.75 0.60 10.80
C THR A 92 8.94 -0.28 10.42
N THR A 93 9.95 -0.35 11.29
CA THR A 93 11.07 -1.30 11.10
C THR A 93 10.59 -2.74 11.07
N GLN A 94 9.60 -3.09 11.90
CA GLN A 94 8.95 -4.39 11.91
C GLN A 94 8.33 -4.75 10.56
N ASP A 95 7.69 -3.78 9.89
CA ASP A 95 7.11 -4.00 8.55
C ASP A 95 8.20 -4.34 7.52
N ILE A 96 9.40 -3.74 7.66
CA ILE A 96 10.56 -3.98 6.79
C ILE A 96 11.17 -5.36 7.06
N GLU A 97 11.31 -5.74 8.33
CA GLU A 97 11.81 -7.08 8.69
C GLU A 97 10.88 -8.18 8.17
N GLU A 98 9.56 -8.01 8.34
CA GLU A 98 8.57 -8.96 7.84
C GLU A 98 8.61 -9.08 6.31
N ILE A 99 8.74 -7.98 5.57
CA ILE A 99 8.75 -8.07 4.09
C ILE A 99 10.02 -8.73 3.56
N LEU A 100 11.17 -8.53 4.23
CA LEU A 100 12.41 -9.23 3.89
C LEU A 100 12.25 -10.74 4.11
N ALA A 101 11.72 -11.15 5.26
CA ALA A 101 11.46 -12.55 5.55
C ALA A 101 10.52 -13.20 4.51
N LEU A 102 9.49 -12.48 4.08
CA LEU A 102 8.59 -12.96 3.02
C LEU A 102 9.29 -13.08 1.67
N VAL A 103 10.21 -12.17 1.33
CA VAL A 103 10.99 -12.26 0.08
C VAL A 103 11.94 -13.44 0.11
N ASP A 104 12.60 -13.69 1.24
CA ASP A 104 13.49 -14.85 1.42
C ASP A 104 12.72 -16.18 1.31
N GLU A 105 11.50 -16.25 1.85
CA GLU A 105 10.69 -17.47 1.85
C GLU A 105 9.95 -17.72 0.51
N TYR A 106 9.39 -16.68 -0.10
CA TYR A 106 8.46 -16.81 -1.24
C TYR A 106 9.00 -16.29 -2.57
N GLY A 107 10.15 -15.59 -2.53
CA GLY A 107 10.76 -14.95 -3.69
C GLY A 107 10.18 -13.58 -4.02
N SER A 108 11.05 -12.69 -4.48
CA SER A 108 10.73 -11.29 -4.82
C SER A 108 9.59 -11.15 -5.82
N ARG A 109 9.56 -11.95 -6.89
CA ARG A 109 8.49 -11.90 -7.91
C ARG A 109 7.10 -12.16 -7.32
N THR A 110 6.97 -13.13 -6.43
CA THR A 110 5.68 -13.49 -5.81
C THR A 110 5.20 -12.35 -4.91
N VAL A 111 6.06 -11.91 -3.99
CA VAL A 111 5.76 -10.85 -3.03
C VAL A 111 5.45 -9.54 -3.74
N ALA A 112 6.25 -9.16 -4.75
CA ALA A 112 6.04 -7.94 -5.54
C ALA A 112 4.68 -7.93 -6.24
N ASN A 113 4.33 -9.02 -6.95
CA ASN A 113 3.05 -9.09 -7.66
C ASN A 113 1.86 -9.01 -6.69
N LEU A 114 1.98 -9.64 -5.51
CA LEU A 114 0.94 -9.57 -4.48
C LEU A 114 0.83 -8.16 -3.89
N LEU A 115 1.94 -7.50 -3.54
CA LEU A 115 1.93 -6.12 -3.06
C LEU A 115 1.29 -5.17 -4.06
N ILE A 116 1.61 -5.32 -5.35
CA ILE A 116 1.01 -4.51 -6.42
C ILE A 116 -0.48 -4.80 -6.53
N ALA A 117 -0.89 -6.07 -6.54
CA ALA A 117 -2.30 -6.44 -6.63
C ALA A 117 -3.10 -5.88 -5.45
N PHE A 118 -2.63 -6.06 -4.22
CA PHE A 118 -3.29 -5.55 -3.01
C PHE A 118 -3.27 -4.02 -2.94
N GLY A 119 -2.16 -3.39 -3.32
CA GLY A 119 -2.02 -1.94 -3.33
C GLY A 119 -2.89 -1.23 -4.38
N TYR A 120 -3.32 -1.92 -5.43
CA TYR A 120 -4.19 -1.36 -6.47
C TYR A 120 -5.64 -1.85 -6.37
N ALA A 121 -5.89 -2.93 -5.62
CA ALA A 121 -7.24 -3.40 -5.34
C ALA A 121 -8.00 -2.38 -4.48
N ARG A 122 -9.30 -2.26 -4.75
CA ARG A 122 -10.25 -1.56 -3.88
C ARG A 122 -10.76 -2.57 -2.83
N ASP A 123 -11.06 -2.08 -1.64
CA ASP A 123 -11.76 -2.90 -0.64
C ASP A 123 -13.14 -3.28 -1.17
N PRO A 124 -13.64 -4.48 -0.85
CA PRO A 124 -15.02 -4.84 -1.11
C PRO A 124 -15.94 -3.73 -0.60
N ARG A 125 -16.91 -3.32 -1.41
CA ARG A 125 -17.98 -2.46 -0.89
C ARG A 125 -18.75 -3.32 0.12
N GLU A 126 -18.75 -2.91 1.38
CA GLU A 126 -19.89 -3.28 2.22
C GLU A 126 -21.10 -2.61 1.56
N GLU A 127 -22.04 -3.40 1.03
CA GLU A 127 -23.37 -2.88 0.73
C GLU A 127 -23.96 -2.45 2.07
N SER A 128 -23.73 -1.21 2.45
CA SER A 128 -24.49 -0.55 3.49
C SER A 128 -25.95 -0.61 3.06
N THR A 129 -26.78 -1.29 3.84
CA THR A 129 -28.23 -1.48 3.68
C THR A 129 -29.03 -0.17 3.81
N ASP A 130 -28.46 0.99 3.47
CA ASP A 130 -29.12 2.30 3.52
C ASP A 130 -29.71 2.68 2.17
N ASN A 131 -30.62 1.84 1.68
CA ASN A 131 -31.48 2.17 0.55
C ASN A 131 -32.91 1.66 0.82
N GLN A 132 -33.48 2.07 1.95
CA GLN A 132 -34.90 1.96 2.25
C GLN A 132 -35.25 2.96 3.37
N GLU A 133 -35.50 4.22 3.01
CA GLU A 133 -36.45 5.13 3.67
C GLU A 133 -36.28 6.54 3.07
N SER A 134 -37.03 6.83 2.00
CA SER A 134 -37.64 8.13 1.67
C SER A 134 -38.29 8.11 0.28
N GLN A 135 -39.14 7.10 0.03
CA GLN A 135 -40.30 7.24 -0.87
C GLN A 135 -41.56 6.99 -0.02
N SER A 136 -41.77 7.86 0.96
CA SER A 136 -43.01 7.89 1.74
C SER A 136 -43.24 9.29 2.29
N GLN A 137 -43.30 10.27 1.39
CA GLN A 137 -44.13 11.46 1.58
C GLN A 137 -44.90 11.65 0.28
N SER A 138 -46.03 10.96 0.22
CA SER A 138 -47.21 11.38 -0.56
C SER A 138 -47.91 12.51 0.18
#